data_AF-A0A2H6N717-F1
#
_entry.id   AF-A0A2H6N717-F1
#
_cell.length_a   1.000
_cell.length_b   1.000
_cell.length_c   1.000
_cell.angle_alpha   90.00
_cell.angle_beta   90.00
_cell.angle_gamma   90.00
#
_symmetry.space_group_name_H-M   'P 1'
#
loop_
_entity.id
_entity.type
_entity.pdbx_description
1 polymer ?
#
loop_
_entity_poly.entity_id
_entity_poly.type
_entity_poly.pdbx_seq_one_letter_code
_entity_poly.pdbx_strand_id
1 'polypeptide(L)'
;EYKHVCKRACRKAIEKLQAGALVTDAVTAALVELEDSPFTNAGMGSNLNLLGEIECDASIMDGKSLNFGAVGALSGIKNPVSVANKLLCEGQKGKLSAGRIPPCFLVAEGAFRWAVD
;
A
#
# COMPACT_ATOMS: atom_id res chain seq x y z
N GLU A 1 -22.39 4.97 3.19
CA GLU A 1 -21.15 4.16 3.06
C GLU A 1 -20.04 4.89 2.33
N TYR A 2 -20.03 5.00 0.99
CA TYR A 2 -18.91 5.62 0.25
C TYR A 2 -18.52 7.04 0.69
N LYS A 3 -19.50 7.94 0.86
CA LYS A 3 -19.22 9.30 1.37
C LYS A 3 -18.63 9.30 2.78
N HIS A 4 -19.00 8.32 3.61
CA HIS A 4 -18.52 8.22 4.98
C HIS A 4 -17.05 7.78 5.01
N VAL A 5 -16.68 6.73 4.26
CA VAL A 5 -15.29 6.28 4.19
C VAL A 5 -14.38 7.34 3.57
N CYS A 6 -14.81 8.05 2.50
CA CYS A 6 -14.02 9.15 1.95
C CYS A 6 -13.78 10.26 2.96
N LYS A 7 -14.79 10.62 3.76
CA LYS A 7 -14.63 11.62 4.83
C LYS A 7 -13.59 11.16 5.87
N ARG A 8 -13.63 9.88 6.28
CA ARG A 8 -12.66 9.32 7.24
C ARG A 8 -11.25 9.29 6.65
N ALA A 9 -11.09 8.84 5.41
CA ALA A 9 -9.82 8.79 4.70
C ALA A 9 -9.16 10.17 4.62
N CYS A 10 -9.93 11.21 4.23
CA CYS A 10 -9.43 12.59 4.21
C CYS A 10 -8.99 13.05 5.61
N ARG A 11 -9.76 12.74 6.66
CA ARG A 11 -9.36 13.08 8.04
C ARG A 11 -8.06 12.41 8.45
N LYS A 12 -7.87 11.13 8.11
CA LYS A 12 -6.64 10.39 8.41
C LYS A 12 -5.41 10.94 7.72
N ALA A 13 -5.52 11.32 6.44
CA ALA A 13 -4.43 12.02 5.75
C ALA A 13 -4.10 13.37 6.40
N ILE A 14 -5.11 14.18 6.72
CA ILE A 14 -4.90 15.49 7.36
C ILE A 14 -4.26 15.35 8.75
N GLU A 15 -4.70 14.38 9.56
CA GLU A 15 -4.09 14.07 10.86
C GLU A 15 -2.58 13.79 10.72
N LYS A 16 -2.18 13.01 9.71
CA LYS A 16 -0.77 12.73 9.41
C LYS A 16 0.00 13.97 8.97
N LEU A 17 -0.56 14.77 8.07
CA LEU A 17 0.08 16.00 7.59
C LEU A 17 0.26 17.02 8.72
N GLN A 18 -0.74 17.19 9.58
CA GLN A 18 -0.67 18.08 10.75
C GLN A 18 0.36 17.62 11.77
N ALA A 19 0.60 16.31 11.87
CA ALA A 19 1.66 15.74 12.70
C ALA A 19 3.07 15.84 12.07
N GLY A 20 3.21 16.45 10.88
CA GLY A 20 4.49 16.59 10.18
C GLY A 20 5.01 15.29 9.56
N ALA A 21 4.13 14.31 9.31
CA ALA A 21 4.51 13.08 8.63
C ALA A 21 4.87 13.31 7.15
N LEU A 22 5.53 12.34 6.53
CA LEU A 22 5.81 12.36 5.09
C LEU A 22 4.50 12.32 4.29
N VAL A 23 4.51 12.89 3.09
CA VAL A 23 3.35 12.89 2.19
C VAL A 23 2.95 11.46 1.81
N THR A 24 3.92 10.56 1.64
CA THR A 24 3.71 9.13 1.42
C THR A 24 2.96 8.48 2.58
N ASP A 25 3.36 8.77 3.83
CA ASP A 25 2.68 8.24 5.01
C ASP A 25 1.24 8.78 5.17
N ALA A 26 1.02 10.04 4.77
CA ALA A 26 -0.31 10.64 4.78
C ALA A 26 -1.25 10.00 3.77
N VAL A 27 -0.80 9.75 2.54
CA VAL A 27 -1.63 9.06 1.54
C VAL A 27 -1.82 7.59 1.90
N THR A 28 -0.80 6.90 2.44
CA THR A 28 -0.95 5.53 2.95
C THR A 28 -2.02 5.46 4.04
N ALA A 29 -2.06 6.42 4.97
CA ALA A 29 -3.09 6.45 6.01
C ALA A 29 -4.51 6.65 5.48
N ALA A 30 -4.68 7.45 4.41
CA ALA A 30 -5.98 7.56 3.75
C ALA A 30 -6.38 6.27 3.03
N LEU A 31 -5.45 5.62 2.35
CA LEU A 31 -5.71 4.38 1.61
C LEU A 31 -5.99 3.20 2.55
N VAL A 32 -5.30 3.10 3.68
CA VAL A 32 -5.62 2.09 4.72
C VAL A 32 -7.07 2.25 5.19
N GLU A 33 -7.54 3.47 5.39
CA GLU A 33 -8.93 3.74 5.79
C GLU A 33 -9.93 3.41 4.68
N LEU A 34 -9.54 3.54 3.40
CA LEU A 34 -10.34 3.09 2.27
C LEU A 34 -10.36 1.56 2.18
N GLU A 35 -9.21 0.90 2.23
CA GLU A 35 -9.05 -0.57 2.16
C GLU A 35 -9.72 -1.31 3.32
N ASP A 36 -9.86 -0.68 4.48
CA ASP A 36 -10.52 -1.27 5.65
C ASP A 36 -12.06 -1.26 5.53
N SER A 37 -12.62 -0.53 4.58
CA SER A 37 -14.08 -0.47 4.39
C SER A 37 -14.58 -1.70 3.62
N PRO A 38 -15.52 -2.49 4.15
CA PRO A 38 -16.03 -3.68 3.46
C PRO A 38 -16.83 -3.37 2.17
N PHE A 39 -17.12 -2.09 1.90
CA PHE A 39 -17.85 -1.63 0.72
C PHE A 39 -16.95 -1.29 -0.48
N THR A 40 -15.62 -1.29 -0.31
CA THR A 40 -14.67 -0.95 -1.37
C THR A 40 -14.08 -2.22 -1.98
N ASN A 41 -13.96 -2.23 -3.31
CA ASN A 41 -13.23 -3.27 -4.02
C ASN A 41 -11.70 -3.00 -3.95
N ALA A 42 -11.17 -2.99 -2.73
CA ALA A 42 -9.75 -2.82 -2.41
C ALA A 42 -9.52 -3.29 -0.97
N GLY A 43 -8.43 -4.03 -0.71
CA GLY A 43 -8.14 -4.57 0.61
C GLY A 43 -9.24 -5.51 1.11
N MET A 44 -9.86 -5.18 2.25
CA MET A 44 -11.02 -5.90 2.77
C MET A 44 -12.27 -5.57 1.94
N GLY A 45 -12.98 -6.59 1.46
CA GLY A 45 -14.17 -6.41 0.62
C GLY A 45 -13.87 -6.38 -0.89
N SER A 46 -12.62 -6.67 -1.28
CA SER A 46 -12.26 -6.94 -2.67
C SER A 46 -13.09 -8.09 -3.28
N ASN A 47 -13.32 -7.99 -4.58
CA ASN A 47 -13.97 -9.01 -5.37
C ASN A 47 -13.17 -10.32 -5.31
N LEU A 48 -13.90 -11.43 -5.37
CA LEU A 48 -13.31 -12.74 -5.53
C LEU A 48 -12.93 -12.96 -7.00
N ASN A 49 -11.80 -13.60 -7.24
CA ASN A 49 -11.38 -14.06 -8.56
C ASN A 49 -12.19 -15.31 -9.00
N LEU A 50 -11.86 -15.90 -10.16
CA LEU A 50 -12.55 -17.07 -10.71
C LEU A 50 -12.50 -18.30 -9.77
N LEU A 51 -11.49 -18.38 -8.90
CA LEU A 51 -11.31 -19.46 -7.94
C LEU A 51 -11.98 -19.16 -6.59
N GLY A 52 -12.62 -18.00 -6.44
CA GLY A 52 -13.22 -17.59 -5.17
C GLY A 52 -12.23 -16.99 -4.18
N GLU A 53 -11.04 -16.58 -4.63
CA GLU A 53 -9.96 -16.05 -3.78
C GLU A 53 -9.81 -14.53 -3.94
N ILE A 54 -9.24 -13.86 -2.92
CA ILE A 54 -8.93 -12.43 -2.97
C ILE A 54 -7.48 -12.23 -3.40
N GLU A 55 -7.30 -11.44 -4.45
CA GLU A 55 -6.00 -11.00 -4.94
C GLU A 55 -6.06 -9.49 -5.18
N CYS A 56 -5.16 -8.75 -4.53
CA CYS A 56 -5.16 -7.28 -4.52
C CYS A 56 -3.96 -6.70 -5.27
N ASP A 57 -4.19 -5.57 -5.92
CA ASP A 57 -3.15 -4.74 -6.54
C ASP A 57 -3.11 -3.38 -5.85
N ALA A 58 -1.91 -2.88 -5.53
CA ALA A 58 -1.71 -1.56 -4.95
C ALA A 58 -0.36 -0.96 -5.32
N SER A 59 -0.29 0.36 -5.43
CA SER A 59 0.96 1.07 -5.72
C SER A 59 0.99 2.47 -5.10
N ILE A 60 2.18 3.02 -4.94
CA ILE A 60 2.44 4.36 -4.40
C ILE A 60 3.71 4.95 -5.02
N MET A 61 3.72 6.27 -5.19
CA MET A 61 4.85 7.02 -5.73
C MET A 61 5.10 8.28 -4.91
N ASP A 62 6.37 8.62 -4.69
CA ASP A 62 6.79 9.86 -4.05
C ASP A 62 7.27 10.87 -5.10
N GLY A 63 6.59 12.02 -5.19
CA GLY A 63 6.93 13.07 -6.15
C GLY A 63 8.28 13.76 -5.87
N LYS A 64 8.79 13.71 -4.63
CA LYS A 64 10.07 14.35 -4.27
C LYS A 64 11.27 13.51 -4.70
N SER A 65 11.26 12.22 -4.36
CA SER A 65 12.36 11.30 -4.68
C SER A 65 12.19 10.57 -6.02
N LEU A 66 10.99 10.62 -6.62
CA LEU A 66 10.58 9.83 -7.78
C LEU A 66 10.61 8.31 -7.55
N ASN A 67 10.76 7.86 -6.30
CA ASN A 67 10.69 6.45 -5.95
C ASN A 67 9.25 5.93 -6.02
N PHE A 68 9.15 4.63 -6.25
CA PHE A 68 7.91 3.90 -6.49
C PHE A 68 7.91 2.58 -5.72
N GLY A 69 6.74 2.14 -5.30
CA GLY A 69 6.51 0.83 -4.69
C GLY A 69 5.16 0.27 -5.11
N ALA A 70 5.11 -1.03 -5.41
CA ALA A 70 3.88 -1.70 -5.83
C ALA A 70 3.84 -3.18 -5.44
N VAL A 71 2.61 -3.68 -5.35
CA VAL A 71 2.30 -5.10 -5.22
C VAL A 71 1.20 -5.49 -6.21
N GLY A 72 1.24 -6.73 -6.69
CA GLY A 72 0.22 -7.26 -7.59
C GLY A 72 -0.13 -8.71 -7.26
N ALA A 73 -1.38 -9.10 -7.51
CA ALA A 73 -1.92 -10.41 -7.14
C ALA A 73 -1.63 -10.78 -5.66
N LEU A 74 -1.62 -9.79 -4.76
CA LEU A 74 -1.29 -10.00 -3.35
C LEU A 74 -2.50 -10.53 -2.60
N SER A 75 -2.40 -11.74 -2.05
CA SER A 75 -3.39 -12.35 -1.18
C SER A 75 -2.89 -12.38 0.28
N GLY A 76 -3.79 -12.58 1.25
CA GLY A 76 -3.43 -12.79 2.66
C GLY A 76 -2.96 -11.56 3.44
N ILE A 77 -2.84 -10.38 2.82
CA ILE A 77 -2.47 -9.12 3.50
C ILE A 77 -3.68 -8.18 3.57
N LYS A 78 -3.99 -7.69 4.77
CA LYS A 78 -5.14 -6.81 5.02
C LYS A 78 -5.06 -5.49 4.24
N ASN A 79 -3.89 -4.85 4.22
CA ASN A 79 -3.70 -3.53 3.62
C ASN A 79 -2.58 -3.54 2.57
N PRO A 80 -2.87 -3.91 1.31
CA PRO A 80 -1.90 -3.93 0.20
C PRO A 80 -1.09 -2.63 0.02
N VAL A 81 -1.70 -1.46 0.22
CA VAL A 81 -0.98 -0.17 0.14
C VAL A 81 0.17 -0.05 1.14
N SER A 82 0.08 -0.73 2.29
CA SER A 82 1.14 -0.70 3.31
C SER A 82 2.39 -1.43 2.82
N VAL A 83 2.23 -2.52 2.06
CA VAL A 83 3.35 -3.26 1.46
C VAL A 83 3.99 -2.43 0.35
N ALA A 84 3.17 -1.80 -0.49
CA ALA A 84 3.65 -0.87 -1.53
C ALA A 84 4.44 0.31 -0.92
N ASN A 85 3.96 0.90 0.19
CA ASN A 85 4.70 1.97 0.89
C ASN A 85 6.00 1.46 1.51
N LYS A 86 6.00 0.27 2.14
CA LYS A 86 7.23 -0.34 2.68
C LYS A 86 8.27 -0.53 1.55
N LEU A 87 7.86 -1.00 0.36
CA LEU A 87 8.76 -1.15 -0.80
C LEU A 87 9.38 0.19 -1.23
N LEU A 88 8.56 1.24 -1.32
CA LEU A 88 9.04 2.59 -1.61
C LEU A 88 10.06 3.08 -0.57
N CYS A 89 9.76 2.89 0.72
CA CYS A 89 10.63 3.29 1.81
C CYS A 89 11.97 2.53 1.82
N GLU A 90 11.96 1.21 1.56
CA GLU A 90 13.21 0.44 1.40
C GLU A 90 14.03 0.93 0.20
N GLY A 91 13.38 1.26 -0.92
CA GLY A 91 14.03 1.88 -2.08
C GLY A 91 14.74 3.19 -1.74
N GLN A 92 14.20 3.99 -0.83
CA GLN A 92 14.80 5.25 -0.36
C GLN A 92 16.04 5.05 0.52
N LYS A 93 16.22 3.89 1.16
CA LYS A 93 17.42 3.60 1.98
C LYS A 93 18.69 3.40 1.13
N GLY A 94 18.53 3.24 -0.18
CA GLY A 94 19.62 3.14 -1.13
C GLY A 94 19.94 1.70 -1.54
N LYS A 95 21.17 1.46 -1.98
CA LYS A 95 21.58 0.17 -2.54
C LYS A 95 21.72 -0.90 -1.46
N LEU A 96 21.30 -2.11 -1.79
CA LEU A 96 21.56 -3.31 -1.01
C LEU A 96 23.03 -3.76 -1.16
N SER A 97 23.38 -4.83 -0.47
CA SER A 97 24.67 -5.51 -0.64
C SER A 97 24.95 -5.83 -2.11
N ALA A 98 26.24 -5.71 -2.49
CA ALA A 98 26.72 -5.80 -3.86
C ALA A 98 26.15 -4.73 -4.82
N GLY A 99 25.67 -3.59 -4.30
CA GLY A 99 25.22 -2.45 -5.11
C GLY A 99 23.89 -2.64 -5.81
N ARG A 100 23.10 -3.65 -5.41
CA ARG A 100 21.81 -3.98 -6.02
C ARG A 100 20.73 -2.95 -5.65
N ILE A 101 19.89 -2.60 -6.60
CA ILE A 101 18.73 -1.74 -6.35
C ILE A 101 17.64 -2.58 -5.65
N PRO A 102 17.04 -2.11 -4.54
CA PRO A 102 15.91 -2.79 -3.91
C PRO A 102 14.74 -3.00 -4.87
N PRO A 103 13.92 -4.05 -4.68
CA PRO A 103 12.74 -4.26 -5.51
C PRO A 103 11.72 -3.14 -5.29
N CYS A 104 11.12 -2.66 -6.38
CA CYS A 104 10.01 -1.69 -6.34
C CYS A 104 8.66 -2.30 -6.70
N PHE A 105 8.63 -3.54 -7.20
CA PHE A 105 7.40 -4.26 -7.53
C PHE A 105 7.57 -5.74 -7.21
N LEU A 106 6.68 -6.28 -6.38
CA LEU A 106 6.60 -7.70 -6.05
C LEU A 106 5.20 -8.22 -6.32
N VAL A 107 5.05 -9.51 -6.60
CA VAL A 107 3.75 -10.11 -6.89
C VAL A 107 3.52 -11.42 -6.13
N ALA A 108 2.24 -11.75 -5.94
CA ALA A 108 1.76 -13.02 -5.41
C ALA A 108 2.50 -13.45 -4.12
N GLU A 109 2.84 -14.74 -4.02
CA GLU A 109 3.53 -15.35 -2.88
C GLU A 109 4.84 -14.62 -2.50
N GLY A 110 5.58 -14.09 -3.49
CA GLY A 110 6.80 -13.34 -3.24
C GLY A 110 6.54 -12.02 -2.51
N ALA A 111 5.45 -11.32 -2.86
CA ALA A 111 5.03 -10.13 -2.16
C ALA A 111 4.52 -10.44 -0.74
N PHE A 112 3.78 -11.55 -0.58
CA PHE A 112 3.30 -11.98 0.73
C PHE A 112 4.45 -12.28 1.70
N ARG A 113 5.43 -13.09 1.29
CA ARG A 113 6.61 -13.41 2.12
C ARG A 113 7.36 -12.16 2.56
N TRP A 114 7.64 -11.28 1.60
CA TRP A 114 8.33 -10.03 1.88
C TRP A 114 7.56 -9.09 2.82
N ALA A 115 6.24 -9.15 2.82
CA ALA A 115 5.40 -8.37 3.71
C ALA A 115 5.45 -8.88 5.16
N VAL A 116 5.53 -10.20 5.34
CA VAL A 116 5.54 -10.88 6.65
C VAL A 116 6.94 -10.88 7.29
N ASP A 117 7.99 -10.91 6.47
CA ASP A 117 9.39 -10.76 6.89
C ASP A 117 9.70 -9.34 7.45
#